data_AF-I0YXT9-F1
#
_entry.id   AF-I0YXT9-F1
#
_cell.length_a   1.000
_cell.length_b   1.000
_cell.length_c   1.000
_cell.angle_alpha   90.00
_cell.angle_beta   90.00
_cell.angle_gamma   90.00
#
_symmetry.space_group_name_H-M   'P 1'
#
loop_
_entity.id
_entity.type
_entity.pdbx_description
1 polymer ?
#
loop_
_entity_poly.entity_id
_entity_poly.type
_entity_poly.pdbx_seq_one_letter_code
_entity_poly.pdbx_strand_id
1 'polypeptide(L)'
;MGNVFASSKHPKCDSITDTDRAVLKLKTQRRQLNAQRTRVESLIAREIEVAKELIAAKKRERALLALKKKRLREGQLEQIDAYLLNVEQVLANIESAQRQNRL
;
A
#
# COMPACT_ATOMS: atom_id res chain seq x y z
N MET A 1 -20.82 42.57 -29.92
CA MET A 1 -19.74 43.38 -29.28
C MET A 1 -19.64 42.95 -27.84
N GLY A 2 -18.50 42.42 -27.39
CA GLY A 2 -18.23 42.22 -25.96
C GLY A 2 -17.72 40.83 -25.56
N ASN A 3 -16.51 40.47 -26.01
CA ASN A 3 -15.73 39.38 -25.41
C ASN A 3 -15.25 39.85 -24.03
N VAL A 4 -15.88 39.38 -22.95
CA VAL A 4 -15.52 39.75 -21.57
C VAL A 4 -14.52 38.77 -20.92
N PHE A 5 -14.03 37.79 -21.68
CA PHE A 5 -12.98 36.88 -21.22
C PHE A 5 -11.62 37.33 -21.74
N ALA A 6 -11.21 38.53 -21.34
CA ALA A 6 -9.84 38.99 -21.48
C ALA A 6 -8.96 38.22 -20.48
N SER A 7 -8.38 37.11 -20.96
CA SER A 7 -6.97 36.75 -20.74
C SER A 7 -6.33 37.29 -19.45
N SER A 8 -6.69 36.74 -18.28
CA SER A 8 -5.74 36.71 -17.18
C SER A 8 -4.74 35.59 -17.48
N LYS A 9 -3.63 35.95 -18.16
CA LYS A 9 -2.42 35.15 -18.14
C LYS A 9 -2.02 35.01 -16.66
N HIS A 10 -2.49 33.96 -16.00
CA HIS A 10 -1.81 33.52 -14.79
C HIS A 10 -0.39 33.17 -15.20
N PRO A 11 0.64 33.70 -14.51
CA PRO A 11 1.98 33.17 -14.66
C PRO A 11 1.87 31.66 -14.45
N LYS A 12 2.53 30.88 -15.31
CA LYS A 12 2.62 29.41 -15.19
C LYS A 12 3.51 29.07 -13.99
N CYS A 13 3.11 29.46 -12.79
CA CYS A 13 3.72 29.01 -11.55
C CYS A 13 3.12 27.65 -11.21
N ASP A 14 4.00 26.66 -11.06
CA ASP A 14 3.79 25.30 -10.57
C ASP A 14 3.10 24.29 -11.51
N SER A 15 3.69 24.08 -12.69
CA SER A 15 3.37 22.88 -13.47
C SER A 15 3.89 21.62 -12.74
N ILE A 16 2.97 20.81 -12.22
CA ILE A 16 3.26 19.49 -11.62
C ILE A 16 4.24 18.73 -12.51
N THR A 17 5.43 18.45 -12.00
CA THR A 17 6.46 17.73 -12.76
C THR A 17 6.10 16.25 -12.87
N ASP A 18 6.63 15.56 -13.88
CA ASP A 18 6.43 14.11 -13.99
C ASP A 18 6.93 13.35 -12.76
N THR A 19 7.97 13.89 -12.09
CA THR A 19 8.49 13.35 -10.84
C THR A 19 7.48 13.48 -9.70
N ASP A 20 6.78 14.61 -9.57
CA ASP A 20 5.73 14.81 -8.56
C ASP A 20 4.57 13.84 -8.77
N ARG A 21 4.19 13.60 -10.04
CA ARG A 21 3.16 12.60 -10.40
C ARG A 21 3.59 11.18 -10.02
N ALA A 22 4.85 10.83 -10.28
CA ALA A 22 5.40 9.52 -9.91
C ALA A 22 5.42 9.32 -8.39
N VAL A 23 5.88 10.33 -7.63
CA VAL A 23 5.87 10.31 -6.16
C VAL A 23 4.46 10.15 -5.61
N LEU A 24 3.47 10.85 -6.19
CA LEU A 24 2.06 10.70 -5.79
C LEU A 24 1.54 9.28 -6.03
N LYS A 25 1.88 8.66 -7.16
CA LYS A 25 1.52 7.27 -7.46
C LYS A 25 2.13 6.30 -6.47
N LEU A 26 3.42 6.43 -6.16
CA LEU A 26 4.12 5.60 -5.18
C LEU A 26 3.52 5.74 -3.78
N LYS A 27 3.20 6.97 -3.35
CA LYS A 27 2.51 7.23 -2.07
C LYS A 27 1.13 6.58 -2.03
N THR A 28 0.41 6.58 -3.15
CA THR A 28 -0.89 5.91 -3.28
C THR A 28 -0.74 4.39 -3.17
N GLN A 29 0.25 3.81 -3.87
CA GLN A 29 0.57 2.38 -3.77
C GLN A 29 0.92 1.97 -2.35
N ARG A 30 1.77 2.74 -1.64
CA ARG A 30 2.09 2.49 -0.23
C ARG A 30 0.84 2.46 0.65
N ARG A 31 -0.09 3.42 0.48
CA ARG A 31 -1.35 3.45 1.23
C ARG A 31 -2.21 2.22 0.95
N GLN A 32 -2.28 1.79 -0.31
CA GLN A 32 -3.03 0.60 -0.70
C GLN A 32 -2.42 -0.68 -0.12
N LEU A 33 -1.09 -0.82 -0.16
CA LEU A 33 -0.37 -1.94 0.45
C LEU A 33 -0.59 -2.00 1.96
N ASN A 34 -0.51 -0.87 2.67
CA ASN A 34 -0.84 -0.82 4.10
C ASN A 34 -2.30 -1.20 4.39
N ALA A 35 -3.25 -0.77 3.55
CA ALA A 35 -4.65 -1.18 3.69
C ALA A 35 -4.85 -2.69 3.41
N GLN A 36 -4.07 -3.29 2.50
CA GLN A 36 -4.08 -4.73 2.28
C GLN A 36 -3.44 -5.49 3.44
N ARG A 37 -2.32 -4.99 3.98
CA ARG A 37 -1.64 -5.53 5.17
C ARG A 37 -2.60 -5.68 6.35
N THR A 38 -3.30 -4.60 6.72
CA THR A 38 -4.25 -4.60 7.84
C THR A 38 -5.44 -5.55 7.59
N ARG A 39 -5.92 -5.66 6.34
CA ARG A 39 -6.93 -6.65 5.97
C ARG A 39 -6.43 -8.07 6.16
N VAL A 40 -5.22 -8.39 5.71
CA VAL A 40 -4.61 -9.73 5.87
C VAL A 40 -4.40 -10.06 7.36
N GLU A 41 -3.91 -9.11 8.17
CA GLU A 41 -3.78 -9.27 9.62
C GLU A 41 -5.12 -9.59 10.29
N SER A 42 -6.20 -8.86 9.93
CA SER A 42 -7.55 -9.14 10.46
C SER A 42 -8.06 -10.54 10.08
N LEU A 43 -7.72 -10.99 8.88
CA LEU A 43 -8.07 -12.32 8.38
C LEU A 43 -7.29 -13.42 9.12
N ILE A 44 -6.00 -13.20 9.41
CA ILE A 44 -5.19 -14.11 10.22
C ILE A 44 -5.79 -14.26 11.62
N ALA A 45 -6.13 -13.14 12.27
CA ALA A 45 -6.77 -13.15 13.59
C ALA A 45 -8.06 -13.99 13.60
N ARG A 46 -8.93 -13.78 12.59
CA ARG A 46 -10.16 -14.57 12.42
C ARG A 46 -9.89 -16.06 12.22
N GLU A 47 -8.84 -16.44 11.49
CA GLU A 47 -8.49 -17.85 11.31
C GLU A 47 -7.99 -18.53 12.58
N ILE A 48 -7.31 -17.78 13.44
CA ILE A 48 -6.90 -18.25 14.76
C ILE A 48 -8.14 -18.51 15.63
N GLU A 49 -9.10 -17.61 15.63
CA GLU A 49 -10.37 -17.79 16.37
C GLU A 49 -11.15 -19.00 15.87
N VAL A 50 -11.34 -19.12 14.56
CA VAL A 50 -12.00 -20.28 13.95
C VAL A 50 -11.28 -21.58 14.27
N ALA A 51 -9.95 -21.60 14.26
CA ALA A 51 -9.18 -22.79 14.64
C ALA A 51 -9.42 -23.17 16.11
N LYS A 52 -9.45 -22.20 17.03
CA LYS A 52 -9.75 -22.42 18.46
C LYS A 52 -11.14 -23.00 18.67
N GLU A 53 -12.16 -22.43 18.01
CA GLU A 53 -13.54 -22.92 18.06
C GLU A 53 -13.67 -24.35 17.54
N LEU A 54 -13.01 -24.67 16.42
CA LEU A 54 -13.05 -26.01 15.83
C LEU A 54 -12.35 -27.06 16.69
N ILE A 55 -11.30 -26.69 17.41
CA ILE A 55 -10.64 -27.56 18.40
C ILE A 55 -11.59 -27.84 19.57
N ALA A 56 -12.25 -26.81 20.11
CA ALA A 56 -13.24 -26.96 21.18
C ALA A 56 -14.41 -27.86 20.74
N ALA A 57 -14.85 -27.74 19.48
CA ALA A 57 -15.87 -28.58 18.87
C ALA A 57 -15.38 -29.99 18.47
N LYS A 58 -14.14 -30.39 18.82
CA LYS A 58 -13.49 -31.67 18.48
C LYS A 58 -13.38 -31.96 16.97
N LYS A 59 -13.44 -30.93 16.11
CA LYS A 59 -13.34 -31.04 14.63
C LYS A 59 -11.90 -30.83 14.15
N ARG A 60 -11.01 -31.79 14.42
CA ARG A 60 -9.56 -31.70 14.15
C ARG A 60 -9.20 -31.41 12.68
N GLU A 61 -9.78 -32.15 11.74
CA GLU A 61 -9.54 -31.96 10.29
C GLU A 61 -9.79 -30.51 9.83
N ARG A 62 -10.90 -29.92 10.30
CA ARG A 62 -11.28 -28.55 9.95
C ARG A 62 -10.37 -27.52 10.63
N ALA A 63 -9.95 -27.78 11.87
CA ALA A 63 -8.99 -26.92 12.55
C ALA A 63 -7.62 -26.91 11.83
N LEU A 64 -7.14 -28.06 11.37
CA LEU A 64 -5.92 -28.15 10.55
C LEU A 64 -6.04 -27.36 9.24
N LEU A 65 -7.19 -27.40 8.59
CA LEU A 65 -7.45 -26.60 7.39
C LEU A 65 -7.37 -25.09 7.69
N ALA A 66 -7.96 -24.64 8.80
CA ALA A 66 -7.89 -23.23 9.22
C ALA A 66 -6.44 -22.78 9.49
N LEU A 67 -5.64 -23.62 10.14
CA LEU A 67 -4.21 -23.35 10.38
C LEU A 67 -3.38 -23.33 9.10
N LYS A 68 -3.69 -24.19 8.11
CA LYS A 68 -3.04 -24.14 6.78
C LYS A 68 -3.33 -22.85 6.05
N LYS A 69 -4.58 -22.37 6.11
CA LYS A 69 -4.93 -21.08 5.52
C LYS A 69 -4.25 -19.91 6.23
N LYS A 70 -4.12 -19.97 7.56
CA LYS A 70 -3.36 -18.98 8.34
C LYS A 70 -1.93 -18.86 7.84
N ARG A 71 -1.24 -20.00 7.66
CA ARG A 71 0.14 -20.03 7.15
C ARG A 71 0.26 -19.43 5.74
N LEU A 72 -0.72 -19.68 4.86
CA LEU A 72 -0.73 -19.06 3.54
C LEU A 72 -0.85 -17.53 3.62
N ARG A 73 -1.71 -17.02 4.52
CA ARG A 73 -1.87 -15.58 4.74
C ARG A 73 -0.65 -14.94 5.36
N GLU A 74 0.06 -15.63 6.25
CA GLU A 74 1.35 -15.17 6.78
C GLU A 74 2.38 -15.00 5.65
N GLY A 75 2.48 -15.95 4.73
CA GLY A 75 3.34 -15.80 3.54
C GLY A 75 2.91 -14.64 2.62
N GLN A 76 1.60 -14.38 2.49
CA GLN A 76 1.12 -13.20 1.77
C GLN A 76 1.48 -11.89 2.48
N LEU A 77 1.45 -11.88 3.82
CA LEU A 77 1.84 -10.72 4.62
C LEU A 77 3.33 -10.38 4.43
N GLU A 78 4.20 -11.40 4.43
CA GLU A 78 5.63 -11.25 4.16
C GLU A 78 5.88 -10.63 2.77
N GLN A 79 5.13 -11.06 1.75
CA GLN A 79 5.22 -10.48 0.40
C GLN A 79 4.78 -9.01 0.38
N ILE A 80 3.70 -8.66 1.07
CA ILE A 80 3.22 -7.27 1.18
C ILE A 80 4.28 -6.39 1.87
N ASP A 81 4.91 -6.89 2.94
CA ASP A 81 5.97 -6.18 3.65
C ASP A 81 7.21 -5.96 2.76
N ALA A 82 7.57 -6.94 1.93
CA ALA A 82 8.63 -6.79 0.93
C ALA A 82 8.27 -5.72 -0.13
N TYR A 83 7.03 -5.69 -0.61
CA TYR A 83 6.59 -4.66 -1.55
C TYR A 83 6.57 -3.26 -0.93
N LEU A 84 6.18 -3.14 0.34
CA LEU A 84 6.22 -1.87 1.07
C LEU A 84 7.65 -1.34 1.15
N LEU A 85 8.61 -2.18 1.54
CA LEU A 85 10.02 -1.81 1.62
C LEU A 85 10.56 -1.32 0.27
N ASN A 86 10.22 -2.01 -0.82
CA ASN A 86 10.61 -1.60 -2.17
C ASN A 86 10.05 -0.21 -2.53
N VAL A 87 8.77 0.05 -2.23
CA VAL A 87 8.15 1.37 -2.50
C VAL A 87 8.83 2.47 -1.69
N GLU A 88 9.14 2.22 -0.42
CA GLU A 88 9.85 3.18 0.44
C GLU A 88 11.27 3.46 -0.05
N GLN A 89 11.98 2.44 -0.52
CA GLN A 89 13.32 2.61 -1.06
C GLN A 89 13.30 3.41 -2.36
N VAL A 90 12.33 3.18 -3.26
CA VAL A 90 12.18 3.99 -4.47
C VAL A 90 11.89 5.45 -4.13
N LEU A 91 11.03 5.72 -3.14
CA LEU A 91 10.76 7.08 -2.68
C LEU A 91 12.02 7.76 -2.13
N ALA A 92 12.78 7.08 -1.28
CA ALA A 92 14.04 7.59 -0.73
C ALA A 92 15.07 7.91 -1.82
N ASN A 93 15.15 7.06 -2.86
CA ASN A 93 16.04 7.26 -4.00
C ASN A 93 15.63 8.49 -4.85
N ILE A 94 14.33 8.73 -5.01
CA ILE A 94 13.85 9.95 -5.70
C ILE A 94 14.20 11.19 -4.88
N GLU A 95 14.03 11.14 -3.56
CA GLU A 95 14.35 12.25 -2.66
C GLU A 95 15.86 12.55 -2.59
N SER A 96 16.72 11.53 -2.66
CA SER A 96 18.17 11.73 -2.75
C SER A 96 18.59 12.33 -4.10
N ALA A 97 18.05 11.81 -5.21
CA ALA A 97 18.32 12.33 -6.55
C ALA A 97 17.86 13.80 -6.71
N GLN A 98 16.69 14.15 -6.17
CA GLN A 98 16.20 15.54 -6.17
C GLN A 98 17.07 16.48 -5.34
N ARG A 99 17.71 16.00 -4.27
CA ARG A 99 18.66 16.80 -3.48
C ARG A 99 19.97 17.00 -4.23
N GLN A 100 20.49 15.95 -4.87
CA GLN A 100 21.71 16.03 -5.69
C GLN A 100 21.56 17.01 -6.87
N ASN A 101 20.41 17.00 -7.56
CA ASN A 101 20.16 17.91 -8.69
C ASN A 101 19.96 19.39 -8.29
N ARG A 102 19.76 19.68 -7.00
CA ARG A 102 19.63 21.07 -6.49
C ARG A 102 20.96 21.66 -6.03
N LEU A 103 22.00 20.83 -5.92
CA LEU A 103 23.40 21.23 -5.67
C LEU A 103 24.09 21.50 -7.01
#